data_AF-A0A0D3KXG9-F1
#
_entry.id   AF-A0A0D3KXG9-F1
#
_cell.length_a   1.000
_cell.length_b   1.000
_cell.length_c   1.000
_cell.angle_alpha   90.00
_cell.angle_beta   90.00
_cell.angle_gamma   90.00
#
_symmetry.space_group_name_H-M   'P 1'
#
loop_
_entity.id
_entity.type
_entity.pdbx_description
1 polymer ?
#
loop_
_entity_poly.entity_id
_entity_poly.type
_entity_poly.pdbx_seq_one_letter_code
_entity_poly.pdbx_strand_id
1 'polypeptide(L)'
;AADAAGQERERELAEYRRLLQDPGPDVLVIDEAHVIKNEKNQLRAVLAGVRTMRRVLLTGTPLQNNLREYFHMVDYASPGELGDLDTFKRLYESTITDGQFRYGEDDDESRSQRAKTRREAKKRRKDMSKRIWALTRKLDKLVQRRGVEVLQRDLPRSQQYVMVLRPTPTQRALYNAKVESMAGRQQLFEFMTDMLRIYNHPAALLDPKTLAPNAKLVAKAAAAASIDAAAAAAAAGAAAGGAPSPHFPPAAPAGGPEGWG
;
A
#
# COMPACT_ATOMS: atom_id res chain seq x y z
N ALA A 1 12.69 -36.17 -28.30
CA ALA A 1 11.95 -34.92 -28.53
C ALA A 1 12.18 -33.92 -27.39
N ALA A 2 11.95 -34.30 -26.12
CA ALA A 2 12.21 -33.43 -24.96
C ALA A 2 13.70 -33.02 -24.82
N ASP A 3 14.64 -33.92 -25.11
CA ASP A 3 16.09 -33.62 -25.02
C ASP A 3 16.59 -32.63 -26.09
N ALA A 4 15.99 -32.63 -27.28
CA ALA A 4 16.39 -31.74 -28.36
C ALA A 4 15.96 -30.29 -28.09
N ALA A 5 14.74 -30.09 -27.58
CA ALA A 5 14.24 -28.77 -27.17
C ALA A 5 15.02 -28.20 -25.97
N GLY A 6 15.46 -29.06 -25.04
CA GLY A 6 16.33 -28.67 -23.93
C GLY A 6 17.71 -28.19 -24.40
N GLN A 7 18.32 -28.93 -25.34
CA GLN A 7 19.62 -28.56 -25.92
C GLN A 7 19.55 -27.27 -26.74
N GLU A 8 18.47 -27.02 -27.46
CA GLU A 8 18.25 -25.77 -28.20
C GLU A 8 18.13 -24.57 -27.25
N ARG A 9 17.30 -24.70 -26.20
CA ARG A 9 17.16 -23.70 -25.14
C ARG A 9 18.50 -23.36 -24.48
N GLU A 10 19.33 -24.36 -24.21
CA GLU A 10 20.62 -24.16 -23.55
C GLU A 10 21.63 -23.44 -24.46
N ARG A 11 21.59 -23.69 -25.77
CA ARG A 11 22.38 -22.96 -26.78
C ARG A 11 21.96 -21.50 -26.87
N GLU A 12 20.65 -21.23 -26.93
CA GLU A 12 20.12 -19.86 -26.92
C GLU A 12 20.54 -19.11 -25.66
N LEU A 13 20.44 -19.75 -24.48
CA LEU A 13 20.87 -19.15 -23.22
C LEU A 13 22.37 -18.86 -23.19
N ALA A 14 23.19 -19.74 -23.77
CA ALA A 14 24.63 -19.51 -23.88
C ALA A 14 24.94 -18.31 -24.80
N GLU A 15 24.21 -18.16 -25.90
CA GLU A 15 24.32 -17.03 -26.80
C GLU A 15 23.88 -15.71 -26.12
N TYR A 16 22.74 -15.70 -25.43
CA TYR A 16 22.29 -14.53 -24.67
C TYR A 16 23.29 -14.13 -23.59
N ARG A 17 23.90 -15.07 -22.87
CA ARG A 17 24.95 -14.77 -21.90
C ARG A 17 26.17 -14.13 -22.57
N ARG A 18 26.60 -14.66 -23.72
CA ARG A 18 27.72 -14.09 -24.48
C ARG A 18 27.42 -12.67 -24.98
N LEU A 19 26.19 -12.39 -25.39
CA LEU A 19 25.82 -11.08 -25.94
C LEU A 19 25.54 -10.05 -24.84
N LEU A 20 24.88 -10.46 -23.75
CA LEU A 20 24.33 -9.55 -22.74
C LEU A 20 25.14 -9.50 -21.44
N GLN A 21 25.91 -10.55 -21.09
CA GLN A 21 26.59 -10.61 -19.80
C GLN A 21 28.07 -10.23 -19.86
N ASP A 22 28.82 -10.74 -20.84
CA ASP A 22 30.27 -10.53 -20.96
C ASP A 22 30.68 -10.48 -22.44
N PRO A 23 31.10 -9.32 -22.99
CA PRO A 23 31.55 -8.10 -22.30
C PRO A 23 30.44 -7.24 -21.68
N GLY A 24 29.17 -7.47 -22.07
CA GLY A 24 28.00 -6.72 -21.59
C GLY A 24 27.92 -5.28 -22.11
N PRO A 25 26.83 -4.55 -21.81
CA PRO A 25 26.62 -3.19 -22.32
C PRO A 25 27.42 -2.14 -21.54
N ASP A 26 27.80 -1.03 -22.20
CA ASP A 26 28.44 0.11 -21.54
C ASP A 26 27.57 0.76 -20.44
N VAL A 27 26.26 0.76 -20.67
CA VAL A 27 25.24 1.29 -19.76
C VAL A 27 24.06 0.33 -19.66
N LEU A 28 23.67 -0.01 -18.44
CA LEU A 28 22.46 -0.77 -18.15
C LEU A 28 21.41 0.15 -17.52
N VAL A 29 20.26 0.28 -18.19
CA VAL A 29 19.10 1.02 -17.68
C VAL A 29 18.02 0.02 -17.30
N ILE A 30 17.54 0.09 -16.05
CA ILE A 30 16.48 -0.79 -15.55
C ILE A 30 15.31 0.08 -15.15
N ASP A 31 14.22 -0.05 -15.91
CA ASP A 31 12.94 0.53 -15.53
C ASP A 31 12.24 -0.35 -14.48
N GLU A 32 11.45 0.28 -13.62
CA GLU A 32 10.82 -0.34 -12.46
C GLU A 32 11.78 -1.18 -11.62
N ALA A 33 12.95 -0.62 -11.31
CA ALA A 33 14.02 -1.28 -10.58
C ALA A 33 13.61 -1.79 -9.18
N HIS A 34 12.44 -1.35 -8.68
CA HIS A 34 11.81 -1.92 -7.49
C HIS A 34 11.43 -3.41 -7.65
N VAL A 35 11.41 -3.97 -8.87
CA VAL A 35 11.25 -5.41 -9.13
C VAL A 35 12.46 -6.20 -8.60
N ILE A 36 13.63 -5.55 -8.40
CA ILE A 36 14.84 -6.13 -7.82
C ILE A 36 14.73 -6.15 -6.28
N LYS A 37 13.74 -6.86 -5.76
CA LYS A 37 13.39 -6.82 -4.33
C LYS A 37 14.40 -7.50 -3.41
N ASN A 38 15.02 -8.59 -3.86
CA ASN A 38 15.82 -9.48 -3.01
C ASN A 38 16.95 -10.18 -3.77
N GLU A 39 18.00 -10.58 -3.04
CA GLU A 39 19.13 -11.39 -3.54
C GLU A 39 18.70 -12.73 -4.15
N LYS A 40 17.62 -13.34 -3.65
CA LYS A 40 17.09 -14.62 -4.13
C LYS A 40 16.25 -14.51 -5.41
N ASN A 41 16.04 -13.30 -5.94
CA ASN A 41 15.27 -13.13 -7.16
C ASN A 41 16.09 -13.65 -8.36
N GLN A 42 15.50 -14.53 -9.17
CA GLN A 42 16.10 -15.02 -10.42
C GLN A 42 16.53 -13.86 -11.32
N LEU A 43 15.74 -12.79 -11.36
CA LEU A 43 16.07 -11.58 -12.10
C LEU A 43 17.38 -10.95 -11.60
N ARG A 44 17.56 -10.84 -10.27
CA ARG A 44 18.79 -10.28 -9.69
C ARG A 44 20.00 -11.16 -10.01
N ALA A 45 19.85 -12.49 -9.95
CA ALA A 45 20.93 -13.41 -10.30
C ALA A 45 21.39 -13.24 -11.76
N VAL A 46 20.44 -13.11 -12.70
CA VAL A 46 20.74 -12.88 -14.12
C VAL A 46 21.39 -11.51 -14.33
N LEU A 47 20.84 -10.46 -13.71
CA LEU A 47 21.34 -9.09 -13.80
C LEU A 47 22.69 -8.88 -13.12
N ALA A 48 23.04 -9.70 -12.12
CA ALA A 48 24.37 -9.69 -11.50
C ALA A 48 25.45 -10.23 -12.44
N GLY A 49 25.09 -11.12 -13.38
CA GLY A 49 25.98 -11.59 -14.43
C GLY A 49 26.27 -10.53 -15.50
N VAL A 50 25.44 -9.50 -15.62
CA VAL A 50 25.63 -8.43 -16.61
C VAL A 50 26.78 -7.51 -16.19
N ARG A 51 27.91 -7.61 -16.89
CA ARG A 51 29.03 -6.68 -16.78
C ARG A 51 28.66 -5.38 -17.49
N THR A 52 28.87 -4.28 -16.79
CA THR A 52 28.59 -2.94 -17.31
C THR A 52 29.37 -1.91 -16.53
N MET A 53 29.74 -0.80 -17.18
CA MET A 53 30.45 0.30 -16.54
C MET A 53 29.51 1.21 -15.74
N ARG A 54 28.23 1.27 -16.11
CA ARG A 54 27.27 2.23 -15.53
C ARG A 54 25.88 1.59 -15.39
N ARG A 55 25.25 1.76 -14.23
CA ARG A 55 23.90 1.28 -13.94
C ARG A 55 22.99 2.47 -13.64
N VAL A 56 21.86 2.55 -14.32
CA VAL A 56 20.81 3.56 -14.09
C VAL A 56 19.53 2.82 -13.72
N LEU A 57 19.02 3.10 -12.52
CA LEU A 57 17.82 2.44 -11.98
C LEU A 57 16.71 3.48 -11.92
N LEU A 58 15.60 3.21 -12.60
CA LEU A 58 14.42 4.06 -12.61
C LEU A 58 13.31 3.39 -11.78
N THR A 59 12.60 4.19 -10.97
CA THR A 59 11.46 3.71 -10.19
C THR A 59 10.53 4.87 -9.87
N GLY A 60 9.22 4.66 -10.05
CA GLY A 60 8.20 5.63 -9.64
C GLY A 60 8.01 5.70 -8.12
N THR A 61 8.44 4.65 -7.39
CA THR A 61 8.09 4.44 -5.98
C THR A 61 9.29 3.98 -5.14
N PRO A 62 10.35 4.80 -5.00
CA PRO A 62 11.60 4.36 -4.36
C PRO A 62 11.44 3.99 -2.87
N LEU A 63 10.41 4.50 -2.20
CA LEU A 63 10.21 4.41 -0.74
C LEU A 63 8.92 3.70 -0.32
N GLN A 64 8.09 3.25 -1.26
CA GLN A 64 6.85 2.54 -0.92
C GLN A 64 7.09 1.08 -0.51
N ASN A 65 8.25 0.53 -0.84
CA ASN A 65 8.62 -0.82 -0.44
C ASN A 65 9.65 -0.77 0.70
N ASN A 66 9.65 -1.80 1.55
CA ASN A 66 10.50 -1.96 2.72
C ASN A 66 11.93 -1.41 2.50
N LEU A 67 12.50 -0.73 3.49
CA LEU A 67 13.89 -0.23 3.50
C LEU A 67 14.93 -1.28 3.05
N ARG A 68 14.62 -2.56 3.24
CA ARG A 68 15.41 -3.67 2.71
C ARG A 68 15.46 -3.74 1.18
N GLU A 69 14.34 -3.54 0.50
CA GLU A 69 14.31 -3.48 -0.98
C GLU A 69 15.12 -2.28 -1.47
N TYR A 70 14.99 -1.14 -0.77
CA TYR A 70 15.77 0.05 -1.06
C TYR A 70 17.28 -0.19 -0.91
N PHE A 71 17.71 -0.90 0.15
CA PHE A 71 19.10 -1.34 0.31
C PHE A 71 19.57 -2.16 -0.88
N HIS A 72 18.80 -3.17 -1.27
CA HIS A 72 19.16 -4.07 -2.36
C HIS A 72 19.24 -3.36 -3.72
N MET A 73 18.37 -2.38 -3.96
CA MET A 73 18.40 -1.54 -5.16
C MET A 73 19.65 -0.65 -5.21
N VAL A 74 19.96 0.02 -4.10
CA VAL A 74 21.16 0.89 -3.98
C VAL A 74 22.43 0.07 -4.08
N ASP A 75 22.50 -1.06 -3.40
CA ASP A 75 23.65 -1.99 -3.45
C ASP A 75 23.87 -2.55 -4.86
N TYR A 76 22.80 -2.82 -5.61
CA TYR A 76 22.94 -3.21 -7.01
C TYR A 76 23.46 -2.07 -7.90
N ALA A 77 23.01 -0.83 -7.65
CA ALA A 77 23.44 0.34 -8.42
C ALA A 77 24.90 0.73 -8.12
N SER A 78 25.27 0.77 -6.84
CA SER A 78 26.58 1.18 -6.33
C SER A 78 26.95 0.32 -5.11
N PRO A 79 27.59 -0.83 -5.34
CA PRO A 79 27.93 -1.77 -4.27
C PRO A 79 28.76 -1.14 -3.16
N GLY A 80 28.45 -1.46 -1.91
CA GLY A 80 29.22 -1.01 -0.73
C GLY A 80 28.88 0.39 -0.19
N GLU A 81 28.08 1.20 -0.89
CA GLU A 81 27.70 2.55 -0.43
C GLU A 81 26.95 2.54 0.91
N LEU A 82 26.14 1.51 1.17
CA LEU A 82 25.37 1.37 2.41
C LEU A 82 26.03 0.48 3.47
N GLY A 83 27.18 -0.12 3.17
CA GLY A 83 27.82 -1.13 4.01
C GLY A 83 27.10 -2.49 3.94
N ASP A 84 27.31 -3.31 4.96
CA ASP A 84 26.67 -4.63 5.05
C ASP A 84 25.18 -4.52 5.43
N LEU A 85 24.39 -5.51 4.98
CA LEU A 85 22.94 -5.54 5.18
C LEU A 85 22.56 -5.54 6.68
N ASP A 86 23.33 -6.17 7.55
CA ASP A 86 22.99 -6.30 8.97
C ASP A 86 23.27 -5.00 9.75
N THR A 87 24.32 -4.29 9.38
CA THR A 87 24.59 -2.93 9.83
C THR A 87 23.54 -1.97 9.32
N PHE A 88 23.14 -2.08 8.05
CA PHE A 88 22.06 -1.27 7.51
C PHE A 88 20.74 -1.51 8.27
N LYS A 89 20.37 -2.77 8.50
CA LYS A 89 19.18 -3.15 9.29
C LYS A 89 19.18 -2.52 10.68
N ARG A 90 20.29 -2.66 11.40
CA ARG A 90 20.45 -2.16 12.77
C ARG A 90 20.42 -0.63 12.85
N LEU A 91 21.05 0.05 11.89
CA LEU A 91 21.19 1.51 11.91
C LEU A 91 19.96 2.24 11.36
N TYR A 92 19.33 1.68 10.33
CA TYR A 92 18.26 2.34 9.59
C TYR A 92 16.93 1.59 9.73
N GLU A 93 16.84 0.33 9.29
CA GLU A 93 15.56 -0.41 9.21
C GLU A 93 14.84 -0.50 10.56
N SER A 94 15.50 -1.02 11.60
CA SER A 94 14.89 -1.20 12.91
C SER A 94 14.46 0.13 13.53
N THR A 95 15.35 1.11 13.53
CA THR A 95 15.08 2.43 14.14
C THR A 95 13.97 3.18 13.42
N ILE A 96 13.89 3.07 12.09
CA ILE A 96 12.84 3.72 11.30
C ILE A 96 11.50 3.03 11.52
N THR A 97 11.48 1.69 11.47
CA THR A 97 10.27 0.89 11.70
C THR A 97 9.71 1.13 13.11
N ASP A 98 10.58 1.16 14.13
CA ASP A 98 10.22 1.46 15.51
C ASP A 98 9.59 2.84 15.70
N GLY A 99 9.97 3.82 14.87
CA GLY A 99 9.40 5.17 14.88
C GLY A 99 8.09 5.31 14.10
N GLN A 100 7.81 4.39 13.18
CA GLN A 100 6.56 4.34 12.41
C GLN A 100 5.40 3.79 13.23
N PHE A 101 5.66 2.89 14.18
CA PHE A 101 4.63 2.38 15.06
C PHE A 101 3.99 3.52 15.86
N ARG A 102 2.70 3.75 15.58
CA ARG A 102 1.84 4.55 16.44
C ARG A 102 1.43 3.61 17.56
N TYR A 103 2.14 3.67 18.70
CA TYR A 103 1.64 3.03 19.91
C TYR A 103 0.22 3.53 20.16
N GLY A 104 -0.70 2.57 20.33
CA GLY A 104 -2.11 2.82 20.57
C GLY A 104 -2.28 3.75 21.77
N GLU A 105 -3.15 4.72 21.62
CA GLU A 105 -3.76 5.39 22.76
C GLU A 105 -4.73 4.37 23.36
N ASP A 106 -4.22 3.38 24.09
CA ASP A 106 -5.08 2.47 24.83
C ASP A 106 -5.73 3.27 25.96
N ASP A 107 -7.06 3.41 25.89
CA ASP A 107 -7.85 4.28 26.76
C ASP A 107 -7.89 3.85 28.24
N ASP A 108 -7.31 2.69 28.57
CA ASP A 108 -7.26 2.13 29.93
C ASP A 108 -5.95 2.41 30.69
N GLU A 109 -4.94 3.07 30.08
CA GLU A 109 -3.68 3.36 30.79
C GLU A 109 -3.81 4.48 31.82
N SER A 110 -3.14 4.33 32.97
CA SER A 110 -3.02 5.39 33.99
C SER A 110 -2.34 6.64 33.43
N ARG A 111 -2.73 7.84 33.91
CA ARG A 111 -2.21 9.14 33.42
C ARG A 111 -0.67 9.25 33.43
N SER A 112 0.00 8.60 34.38
CA SER A 112 1.47 8.52 34.48
C SER A 112 2.11 7.61 33.42
N GLN A 113 1.47 6.48 33.09
CA GLN A 113 1.90 5.57 32.03
C GLN A 113 1.76 6.24 30.65
N ARG A 114 0.63 6.91 30.38
CA ARG A 114 0.42 7.68 29.14
C ARG A 114 1.51 8.74 28.89
N ALA A 115 1.94 9.43 29.94
CA ALA A 115 3.00 10.43 29.82
C ALA A 115 4.35 9.82 29.44
N LYS A 116 4.67 8.63 30.00
CA LYS A 116 5.90 7.89 29.71
C LYS A 116 5.88 7.32 28.29
N THR A 117 4.80 6.63 27.90
CA THR A 117 4.63 6.06 26.55
C THR A 117 4.69 7.15 25.48
N ARG A 118 4.04 8.30 25.70
CA ARG A 118 4.12 9.45 24.78
C ARG A 118 5.53 10.02 24.65
N ARG A 119 6.29 10.13 25.75
CA ARG A 119 7.68 10.62 25.72
C ARG A 119 8.58 9.66 24.95
N GLU A 120 8.42 8.36 25.15
CA GLU A 120 9.15 7.32 24.42
C GLU A 120 8.80 7.33 22.93
N ALA A 121 7.53 7.41 22.57
CA ALA A 121 7.09 7.52 21.18
C ALA A 121 7.66 8.78 20.49
N LYS A 122 7.67 9.92 21.19
CA LYS A 122 8.27 11.17 20.67
C LYS A 122 9.78 11.02 20.45
N LYS A 123 10.49 10.34 21.37
CA LYS A 123 11.92 10.04 21.22
C LYS A 123 12.16 9.16 19.99
N ARG A 124 11.42 8.07 19.83
CA ARG A 124 11.53 7.17 18.67
C ARG A 124 11.26 7.88 17.35
N ARG A 125 10.22 8.72 17.27
CA ARG A 125 9.96 9.53 16.08
C ARG A 125 11.11 10.48 15.76
N LYS A 126 11.70 11.12 16.78
CA LYS A 126 12.87 11.98 16.61
C LYS A 126 14.06 11.19 16.07
N ASP A 127 14.31 9.99 16.60
CA ASP A 127 15.41 9.15 16.16
C ASP A 127 15.18 8.60 14.75
N MET A 128 13.96 8.21 14.39
CA MET A 128 13.55 7.89 13.02
C MET A 128 13.85 9.04 12.06
N SER A 129 13.41 10.27 12.36
CA SER A 129 13.67 11.43 11.50
C SER A 129 15.17 11.68 11.29
N LYS A 130 16.00 11.51 12.35
CA LYS A 130 17.46 11.61 12.21
C LYS A 130 18.03 10.53 11.29
N ARG A 131 17.57 9.28 11.41
CA ARG A 131 18.05 8.16 10.58
C ARG A 131 17.65 8.32 9.12
N ILE A 132 16.40 8.72 8.85
CA ILE A 132 15.94 9.03 7.48
C ILE A 132 16.77 10.17 6.88
N TRP A 133 16.99 11.24 7.64
CA TRP A 133 17.79 12.37 7.17
C TRP A 133 19.23 11.96 6.89
N ALA A 134 19.85 11.19 7.78
CA ALA A 134 21.21 10.68 7.59
C ALA A 134 21.32 9.77 6.36
N LEU A 135 20.33 8.90 6.13
CA LEU A 135 20.27 8.03 4.96
C LEU A 135 20.12 8.84 3.66
N THR A 136 19.17 9.78 3.64
CA THR A 136 18.92 10.64 2.47
C THR A 136 20.16 11.45 2.12
N ARG A 137 20.82 12.03 3.12
CA ARG A 137 22.04 12.81 2.91
C ARG A 137 23.22 11.96 2.42
N LYS A 138 23.32 10.71 2.88
CA LYS A 138 24.35 9.77 2.40
C LYS A 138 24.15 9.45 0.91
N LEU A 139 22.89 9.34 0.48
CA LEU A 139 22.52 8.93 -0.86
C LEU A 139 22.20 10.09 -1.81
N ASP A 140 22.40 11.33 -1.38
CA ASP A 140 22.03 12.55 -2.12
C ASP A 140 22.66 12.61 -3.53
N LYS A 141 23.90 12.12 -3.67
CA LYS A 141 24.60 12.09 -4.95
C LYS A 141 24.18 10.93 -5.86
N LEU A 142 23.61 9.87 -5.29
CA LEU A 142 23.28 8.63 -6.00
C LEU A 142 21.80 8.58 -6.38
N VAL A 143 20.92 9.10 -5.52
CA VAL A 143 19.46 8.96 -5.64
C VAL A 143 18.85 10.32 -5.94
N GLN A 144 18.37 10.47 -7.17
CA GLN A 144 17.67 11.67 -7.62
C GLN A 144 16.15 11.46 -7.49
N ARG A 145 15.52 12.15 -6.54
CA ARG A 145 14.06 12.15 -6.38
C ARG A 145 13.46 13.48 -6.79
N ARG A 146 12.42 13.43 -7.61
CA ARG A 146 11.56 14.55 -7.98
C ARG A 146 10.13 14.18 -7.63
N GLY A 147 9.48 14.97 -6.79
CA GLY A 147 8.08 14.74 -6.44
C GLY A 147 7.14 15.46 -7.42
N VAL A 148 5.85 15.45 -7.08
CA VAL A 148 4.80 16.07 -7.89
C VAL A 148 4.96 17.60 -7.98
N GLU A 149 5.79 18.20 -7.12
CA GLU A 149 6.04 19.64 -7.08
C GLU A 149 6.61 20.17 -8.40
N VAL A 150 7.33 19.33 -9.14
CA VAL A 150 7.88 19.68 -10.46
C VAL A 150 6.75 19.94 -11.46
N LEU A 151 5.63 19.23 -11.34
CA LEU A 151 4.50 19.32 -12.26
C LEU A 151 3.47 20.37 -11.85
N GLN A 152 3.58 20.95 -10.65
CA GLN A 152 2.59 21.93 -10.14
C GLN A 152 2.53 23.23 -10.94
N ARG A 153 3.57 23.53 -11.72
CA ARG A 153 3.62 24.71 -12.59
C ARG A 153 2.83 24.51 -13.88
N ASP A 154 2.82 23.29 -14.39
CA ASP A 154 2.31 22.98 -15.73
C ASP A 154 0.95 22.26 -15.69
N LEU A 155 0.60 21.63 -14.56
CA LEU A 155 -0.65 20.89 -14.39
C LEU A 155 -1.60 21.59 -13.41
N PRO A 156 -2.92 21.53 -13.68
CA PRO A 156 -3.93 21.93 -12.70
C PRO A 156 -3.79 21.15 -11.38
N ARG A 157 -4.24 21.78 -10.28
CA ARG A 157 -4.23 21.13 -8.97
C ARG A 157 -5.12 19.88 -8.97
N SER A 158 -4.54 18.73 -8.62
CA SER A 158 -5.29 17.50 -8.37
C SER A 158 -6.24 17.70 -7.19
N GLN A 159 -7.54 17.47 -7.41
CA GLN A 159 -8.56 17.49 -6.37
C GLN A 159 -8.90 16.05 -5.96
N GLN A 160 -8.83 15.75 -4.68
CA GLN A 160 -9.14 14.43 -4.13
C GLN A 160 -10.32 14.56 -3.17
N TYR A 161 -11.34 13.74 -3.38
CA TYR A 161 -12.52 13.69 -2.52
C TYR A 161 -12.57 12.34 -1.81
N VAL A 162 -12.76 12.37 -0.49
CA VAL A 162 -13.01 11.16 0.31
C VAL A 162 -14.49 11.14 0.67
N MET A 163 -15.24 10.26 0.01
CA MET A 163 -16.66 10.07 0.27
C MET A 163 -16.86 8.92 1.25
N VAL A 164 -17.34 9.22 2.45
CA VAL A 164 -17.67 8.21 3.45
C VAL A 164 -19.13 7.79 3.27
N LEU A 165 -19.32 6.61 2.68
CA LEU A 165 -20.65 6.04 2.44
C LEU A 165 -21.07 5.13 3.59
N ARG A 166 -22.35 5.18 3.97
CA ARG A 166 -22.90 4.23 4.96
C ARG A 166 -23.24 2.91 4.25
N PRO A 167 -22.88 1.74 4.80
CA PRO A 167 -23.26 0.46 4.21
C PRO A 167 -24.78 0.29 4.25
N THR A 168 -25.33 -0.32 3.19
CA THR A 168 -26.76 -0.66 3.12
C THR A 168 -27.13 -1.68 4.20
N PRO A 169 -28.42 -1.82 4.57
CA PRO A 169 -28.86 -2.84 5.52
C PRO A 169 -28.40 -4.25 5.15
N THR A 170 -28.50 -4.61 3.86
CA THR A 170 -28.02 -5.88 3.33
C THR A 170 -26.51 -6.06 3.48
N GLN A 171 -25.72 -5.03 3.16
CA GLN A 171 -24.26 -5.08 3.33
C GLN A 171 -23.86 -5.22 4.80
N ARG A 172 -24.58 -4.53 5.71
CA ARG A 172 -24.37 -4.63 7.16
C ARG A 172 -24.67 -6.03 7.68
N ALA A 173 -25.78 -6.63 7.26
CA ALA A 173 -26.15 -7.99 7.65
C ALA A 173 -25.10 -9.01 7.19
N LEU A 174 -24.63 -8.90 5.94
CA LEU A 174 -23.56 -9.74 5.38
C LEU A 174 -22.24 -9.55 6.12
N TYR A 175 -21.89 -8.30 6.42
CA TYR A 175 -20.69 -7.95 7.19
C TYR A 175 -20.71 -8.59 8.58
N ASN A 176 -21.77 -8.36 9.36
CA ASN A 176 -21.92 -8.91 10.71
C ASN A 176 -21.88 -10.44 10.69
N ALA A 177 -22.62 -11.07 9.78
CA ALA A 177 -22.63 -12.52 9.65
C ALA A 177 -21.23 -13.10 9.34
N LYS A 178 -20.42 -12.40 8.53
CA LYS A 178 -19.07 -12.84 8.19
C LYS A 178 -18.08 -12.59 9.35
N VAL A 179 -18.18 -11.46 10.05
CA VAL A 179 -17.38 -11.17 11.24
C VAL A 179 -17.61 -12.22 12.32
N GLU A 180 -18.87 -12.59 12.59
CA GLU A 180 -19.20 -13.66 13.53
C GLU A 180 -18.65 -15.02 13.08
N SER A 181 -18.62 -15.29 11.77
CA SER A 181 -18.07 -16.54 11.23
C SER A 181 -16.54 -16.66 11.35
N MET A 182 -15.85 -15.53 11.57
CA MET A 182 -14.40 -15.46 11.73
C MET A 182 -13.90 -15.64 13.15
N ALA A 183 -14.78 -15.63 14.15
CA ALA A 183 -14.44 -15.90 15.53
C ALA A 183 -13.92 -17.35 15.67
N GLY A 184 -12.63 -17.55 15.40
CA GLY A 184 -11.92 -18.84 15.49
C GLY A 184 -11.30 -19.40 14.20
N ARG A 185 -11.31 -18.70 13.05
CA ARG A 185 -10.71 -19.19 11.79
C ARG A 185 -9.44 -18.44 11.36
N GLN A 186 -8.43 -19.19 10.87
CA GLN A 186 -7.15 -18.66 10.39
C GLN A 186 -7.13 -18.23 8.91
N GLN A 187 -8.26 -18.25 8.20
CA GLN A 187 -8.34 -17.94 6.77
C GLN A 187 -8.55 -16.43 6.51
N LEU A 188 -7.57 -15.63 6.93
CA LEU A 188 -7.64 -14.16 6.87
C LEU A 188 -7.77 -13.61 5.43
N PHE A 189 -7.09 -14.21 4.46
CA PHE A 189 -7.12 -13.73 3.06
C PHE A 189 -8.49 -13.92 2.40
N GLU A 190 -9.13 -15.06 2.63
CA GLU A 190 -10.47 -15.33 2.12
C GLU A 190 -11.49 -14.38 2.76
N PHE A 191 -11.37 -14.17 4.07
CA PHE A 191 -12.18 -13.18 4.77
C PHE A 191 -12.04 -11.77 4.20
N MET A 192 -10.81 -11.28 4.00
CA MET A 192 -10.58 -9.95 3.43
C MET A 192 -11.16 -9.85 2.01
N THR A 193 -11.01 -10.91 1.22
CA THR A 193 -11.56 -10.96 -0.14
C THR A 193 -13.09 -10.86 -0.12
N ASP A 194 -13.75 -11.59 0.78
CA ASP A 194 -15.20 -11.55 0.92
C ASP A 194 -15.69 -10.20 1.50
N MET A 195 -14.94 -9.60 2.42
CA MET A 195 -15.22 -8.24 2.90
C MET A 195 -15.22 -7.24 1.74
N LEU A 196 -14.19 -7.27 0.88
CA LEU A 196 -14.12 -6.40 -0.29
C LEU A 196 -15.31 -6.63 -1.24
N ARG A 197 -15.74 -7.88 -1.42
CA ARG A 197 -16.94 -8.19 -2.21
C ARG A 197 -18.20 -7.57 -1.60
N ILE A 198 -18.41 -7.70 -0.28
CA ILE A 198 -19.57 -7.12 0.42
C ILE A 198 -19.58 -5.59 0.27
N TYR A 199 -18.44 -4.93 0.46
CA TYR A 199 -18.32 -3.48 0.35
C TYR A 199 -18.54 -2.97 -1.07
N ASN A 200 -17.99 -3.66 -2.08
CA ASN A 200 -18.17 -3.26 -3.48
C ASN A 200 -19.61 -3.44 -3.94
N HIS A 201 -20.16 -4.67 -3.82
CA HIS A 201 -21.57 -4.93 -4.11
C HIS A 201 -21.99 -6.33 -3.62
N PRO A 202 -23.11 -6.47 -2.89
CA PRO A 202 -23.54 -7.76 -2.32
C PRO A 202 -23.80 -8.85 -3.37
N ALA A 203 -24.15 -8.49 -4.61
CA ALA A 203 -24.31 -9.46 -5.70
C ALA A 203 -23.02 -10.22 -6.08
N ALA A 204 -21.84 -9.70 -5.75
CA ALA A 204 -20.57 -10.40 -6.00
C ALA A 204 -20.44 -11.71 -5.19
N LEU A 205 -21.26 -11.89 -4.15
CA LEU A 205 -21.37 -13.13 -3.39
C LEU A 205 -22.41 -14.12 -3.94
N LEU A 206 -23.16 -13.72 -4.97
CA LEU A 206 -24.21 -14.54 -5.61
C LEU A 206 -23.73 -15.23 -6.89
N ASP A 207 -22.49 -14.99 -7.35
CA ASP A 207 -21.88 -15.73 -8.46
C ASP A 207 -21.79 -17.23 -8.08
N PRO A 208 -22.20 -18.18 -8.94
CA PRO A 208 -22.11 -19.61 -8.68
C PRO A 208 -20.76 -20.08 -8.09
N LYS A 209 -19.63 -19.46 -8.48
CA LYS A 209 -18.29 -19.78 -7.96
C LYS A 209 -18.06 -19.27 -6.54
N THR A 210 -18.73 -18.20 -6.12
CA THR A 210 -18.58 -17.58 -4.79
C THR A 210 -19.75 -17.89 -3.87
N LEU A 211 -20.91 -18.29 -4.41
CA LEU A 211 -22.11 -18.65 -3.70
C LEU A 211 -22.00 -20.02 -3.04
N ALA A 212 -21.42 -21.02 -3.71
CA ALA A 212 -21.20 -22.35 -3.13
C ALA A 212 -20.43 -22.31 -1.79
N PRO A 213 -19.28 -21.61 -1.68
CA PRO A 213 -18.59 -21.47 -0.40
C PRO A 213 -19.31 -20.52 0.58
N ASN A 214 -20.09 -19.55 0.10
CA ASN A 214 -20.74 -18.53 0.95
C ASN A 214 -22.25 -18.74 1.19
N ALA A 215 -22.84 -19.86 0.77
CA ALA A 215 -24.30 -20.07 0.83
C ALA A 215 -24.85 -19.95 2.26
N LYS A 216 -24.14 -20.48 3.26
CA LYS A 216 -24.51 -20.38 4.68
C LYS A 216 -24.46 -18.93 5.18
N LEU A 217 -23.50 -18.15 4.69
CA LEU A 217 -23.36 -16.74 5.02
C LEU A 217 -24.51 -15.92 4.44
N VAL A 218 -24.81 -16.12 3.15
CA VAL A 218 -25.91 -15.44 2.45
C VAL A 218 -27.26 -15.77 3.09
N ALA A 219 -27.51 -17.03 3.44
CA ALA A 219 -28.72 -17.45 4.14
C ALA A 219 -28.86 -16.80 5.53
N LYS A 220 -27.77 -16.76 6.32
CA LYS A 220 -27.75 -16.13 7.64
C LYS A 220 -27.98 -14.61 7.54
N ALA A 221 -27.36 -13.96 6.57
CA ALA A 221 -27.53 -12.52 6.34
C ALA A 221 -28.94 -12.18 5.83
N ALA A 222 -29.54 -13.01 4.98
CA ALA A 222 -30.92 -12.84 4.53
C ALA A 222 -31.91 -12.93 5.69
N ALA A 223 -31.71 -13.88 6.60
CA ALA A 223 -32.51 -14.00 7.82
C ALA A 223 -32.36 -12.74 8.71
N ALA A 224 -31.14 -12.25 8.92
CA ALA A 224 -30.89 -11.03 9.70
C ALA A 224 -31.46 -9.76 9.04
N ALA A 225 -31.34 -9.63 7.71
CA ALA A 225 -31.85 -8.50 6.95
C ALA A 225 -33.39 -8.44 6.93
N SER A 226 -34.08 -9.59 6.96
CA SER A 226 -35.54 -9.64 7.10
C SER A 226 -36.04 -9.12 8.45
N ILE A 227 -35.25 -9.30 9.52
CA ILE A 227 -35.54 -8.79 10.87
C ILE A 227 -35.26 -7.28 10.93
N ASP A 228 -34.16 -6.82 10.32
CA ASP A 228 -33.82 -5.39 10.22
C ASP A 228 -34.79 -4.61 9.33
N ALA A 229 -35.39 -5.21 8.30
CA ALA A 229 -36.44 -4.56 7.49
C ALA A 229 -37.70 -4.27 8.33
N ALA A 230 -38.07 -5.17 9.24
CA ALA A 230 -39.18 -4.96 10.18
C ALA A 230 -38.85 -3.88 11.23
N ALA A 231 -37.61 -3.86 11.74
CA ALA A 231 -37.15 -2.84 12.70
C ALA A 231 -36.97 -1.45 12.05
N ALA A 232 -36.49 -1.38 10.80
CA ALA A 232 -36.36 -0.14 10.04
C ALA A 232 -37.72 0.44 9.64
N ALA A 233 -38.71 -0.40 9.32
CA ALA A 233 -40.09 0.02 9.10
C ALA A 233 -40.73 0.59 10.38
N ALA A 234 -40.45 0.00 11.55
CA ALA A 234 -40.90 0.52 12.84
C ALA A 234 -40.25 1.87 13.20
N ALA A 235 -38.97 2.06 12.87
CA ALA A 235 -38.27 3.34 13.08
C ALA A 235 -38.71 4.44 12.09
N ALA A 236 -39.06 4.09 10.85
CA ALA A 236 -39.58 5.02 9.86
C ALA A 236 -41.00 5.52 10.21
N GLY A 237 -41.82 4.69 10.86
CA GLY A 237 -43.14 5.08 11.38
C GLY A 237 -43.09 6.13 12.50
N ALA A 238 -42.00 6.18 13.27
CA ALA A 238 -41.80 7.19 14.31
C ALA A 238 -41.30 8.55 13.78
N ALA A 239 -40.74 8.60 12.57
CA ALA A 239 -40.22 9.81 11.93
C ALA A 239 -41.26 10.55 11.06
N ALA A 240 -42.52 10.08 11.01
CA ALA A 240 -43.61 10.71 10.25
C ALA A 240 -44.22 11.96 10.93
N GLY A 241 -43.65 12.43 12.05
CA GLY A 241 -43.89 13.77 12.59
C GLY A 241 -42.98 14.77 11.86
N GLY A 242 -43.54 15.48 10.88
CA GLY A 242 -42.81 16.27 9.88
C GLY A 242 -41.80 17.29 10.44
N ALA A 243 -40.68 17.41 9.72
CA ALA A 243 -39.72 18.51 9.84
C ALA A 243 -39.55 19.21 8.47
N PRO A 244 -39.35 20.54 8.44
CA PRO A 244 -39.49 21.36 7.23
C PRO A 244 -38.32 21.21 6.25
N SER A 245 -38.62 21.44 4.97
CA SER A 245 -37.71 21.35 3.83
C SER A 245 -36.42 22.18 3.97
N PRO A 246 -35.26 21.68 3.55
CA PRO A 246 -34.01 22.44 3.57
C PRO A 246 -33.96 23.46 2.42
N HIS A 247 -34.02 24.74 2.77
CA HIS A 247 -33.69 25.83 1.87
C HIS A 247 -32.16 25.85 1.64
N PHE A 248 -31.71 25.60 0.42
CA PHE A 248 -30.32 25.88 0.03
C PHE A 248 -30.19 27.38 -0.28
N PRO A 249 -29.24 28.12 0.29
CA PRO A 249 -28.93 29.47 -0.16
C PRO A 249 -28.23 29.40 -1.54
N PRO A 250 -28.53 30.33 -2.47
CA PRO A 250 -27.83 30.39 -3.74
C PRO A 250 -26.35 30.76 -3.53
N ALA A 251 -25.49 30.18 -4.38
CA ALA A 251 -24.05 30.39 -4.37
C ALA A 251 -23.69 31.87 -4.56
N ALA A 252 -22.82 32.39 -3.70
CA ALA A 252 -22.28 33.74 -3.82
C ALA A 252 -21.44 33.87 -5.10
N PRO A 253 -21.57 34.96 -5.88
CA PRO A 253 -20.74 35.19 -7.05
C PRO A 253 -19.28 35.48 -6.65
N ALA A 254 -18.35 34.91 -7.42
CA ALA A 254 -16.92 35.12 -7.27
C ALA A 254 -16.57 36.60 -7.50
N GLY A 255 -16.16 37.30 -6.45
CA GLY A 255 -15.57 38.64 -6.55
C GLY A 255 -14.20 38.55 -7.21
N GLY A 256 -14.07 39.15 -8.38
CA GLY A 256 -12.77 39.43 -9.01
C GLY A 256 -12.03 40.55 -8.25
N PRO A 257 -10.71 40.67 -8.42
CA PRO A 257 -9.94 41.76 -7.82
C PRO A 257 -10.13 43.04 -8.62
N GLU A 258 -10.83 44.02 -8.04
CA GLU A 258 -10.74 45.43 -8.44
C GLU A 258 -9.69 46.14 -7.56
N GLY A 259 -8.92 47.05 -8.18
CA GLY A 259 -8.32 48.18 -7.46
C GLY A 259 -6.80 48.23 -7.41
N TRP A 260 -6.23 48.90 -8.41
CA TRP A 260 -4.95 49.60 -8.28
C TRP A 260 -5.05 50.71 -7.21
N GLY A 261 -4.01 50.84 -6.40
CA GLY A 261 -3.79 51.90 -5.40
C GLY A 261 -2.56 51.61 -4.57
#